data_AF-A0A8X6WQR8-F1
#
_entry.id   AF-A0A8X6WQR8-F1
#
_cell.length_a   1.000
_cell.length_b   1.000
_cell.length_c   1.000
_cell.angle_alpha   90.00
_cell.angle_beta   90.00
_cell.angle_gamma   90.00
#
_symmetry.space_group_name_H-M   'P 1'
#
loop_
_entity.id
_entity.type
_entity.pdbx_description
1 polymer ?
#
loop_
_entity_poly.entity_id
_entity_poly.type
_entity_poly.pdbx_seq_one_letter_code
_entity_poly.pdbx_strand_id
1 'polypeptide(L)'
;MENKFKSEAEIEWKYKNFMEEYEKLGHMSPNKELDGKISYFLPHHAVRRKDSITTKLRVVFDGSCKPPKSNSLNSVLGVGQILQPDIFTLLVRFRVNEIAFTADT
;
A
#
# COMPACT_ATOMS: atom_id res chain seq x y z
N MET A 1 -6.30 15.48 -3.60
CA MET A 1 -7.04 14.22 -3.85
C MET A 1 -8.51 14.33 -3.49
N GLU A 2 -8.89 15.11 -2.48
CA GLU A 2 -10.30 15.33 -2.08
C GLU A 2 -11.21 15.82 -3.23
N ASN A 3 -10.69 16.59 -4.19
CA ASN A 3 -11.48 17.10 -5.32
C ASN A 3 -11.87 16.04 -6.37
N LYS A 4 -11.31 14.82 -6.33
CA LYS A 4 -11.70 13.72 -7.25
C LYS A 4 -12.76 12.77 -6.67
N PHE A 5 -13.05 12.86 -5.38
CA PHE A 5 -14.09 12.01 -4.75
C PHE A 5 -15.51 12.57 -4.93
N LYS A 6 -15.65 13.83 -5.37
CA LYS A 6 -16.95 14.52 -5.48
C LYS A 6 -17.92 13.91 -6.52
N SER A 7 -17.49 12.99 -7.38
CA SER A 7 -18.38 12.43 -8.41
C SER A 7 -18.98 11.06 -8.09
N GLU A 8 -18.57 10.36 -7.03
CA GLU A 8 -19.08 9.01 -6.74
C GLU A 8 -19.17 8.76 -5.22
N ALA A 9 -20.36 8.97 -4.64
CA ALA A 9 -20.63 8.78 -3.21
C ALA A 9 -20.25 7.38 -2.67
N GLU A 10 -20.33 6.36 -3.54
CA GLU A 10 -19.94 4.98 -3.21
C GLU A 10 -18.43 4.85 -2.95
N ILE A 11 -17.59 5.56 -3.71
CA ILE A 11 -16.13 5.53 -3.54
C ILE A 11 -15.76 6.17 -2.20
N GLU A 12 -16.37 7.31 -1.87
CA GLU A 12 -16.12 7.98 -0.60
C GLU A 12 -16.50 7.09 0.59
N TRP A 13 -17.66 6.43 0.54
CA TRP A 13 -18.10 5.50 1.58
C TRP A 13 -17.15 4.30 1.72
N LYS A 14 -16.79 3.65 0.61
CA LYS A 14 -15.83 2.52 0.63
C LYS A 14 -14.46 2.92 1.15
N TYR A 15 -14.01 4.13 0.81
CA TYR A 15 -12.76 4.69 1.29
C TYR A 15 -12.81 4.95 2.80
N LYS A 16 -13.87 5.59 3.31
CA LYS A 16 -14.06 5.82 4.75
C LYS A 16 -14.06 4.52 5.54
N ASN A 17 -14.82 3.53 5.08
CA ASN A 17 -14.83 2.20 5.71
C ASN A 17 -13.45 1.53 5.72
N PHE A 18 -12.67 1.67 4.64
CA PHE A 18 -11.30 1.15 4.64
C PHE A 18 -10.46 1.83 5.71
N MET A 19 -10.52 3.16 5.83
CA MET A 19 -9.74 3.89 6.83
C MET A 19 -10.15 3.48 8.25
N GLU A 20 -11.44 3.36 8.55
CA GLU A 20 -11.93 2.88 9.85
C GLU A 20 -11.46 1.45 10.16
N GLU A 21 -11.55 0.54 9.19
CA GLU A 21 -11.06 -0.84 9.32
C GLU A 21 -9.54 -0.87 9.58
N TYR A 22 -8.78 -0.05 8.85
CA TYR A 22 -7.32 0.05 8.94
C TYR A 22 -6.86 0.57 10.32
N GLU A 23 -7.59 1.52 10.92
CA GLU A 23 -7.37 1.96 12.29
C GLU A 23 -7.75 0.88 13.30
N LYS A 24 -8.92 0.25 13.14
CA LYS A 24 -9.42 -0.79 14.05
C LYS A 24 -8.49 -2.02 14.11
N LEU A 25 -7.84 -2.35 12.99
CA LEU A 25 -6.83 -3.39 12.89
C LEU A 25 -5.47 -2.98 13.48
N GLY A 26 -5.32 -1.73 13.92
CA GLY A 26 -4.08 -1.21 14.50
C GLY A 26 -2.99 -0.91 13.46
N HIS A 27 -3.34 -0.82 12.17
CA HIS A 27 -2.38 -0.47 11.11
C HIS A 27 -2.13 1.03 11.01
N MET A 28 -2.96 1.86 11.65
CA MET A 28 -2.71 3.29 11.87
C MET A 28 -3.30 3.75 13.20
N SER A 29 -2.89 4.93 13.64
CA SER A 29 -3.47 5.61 14.81
C SER A 29 -3.53 7.11 14.56
N PRO A 30 -4.48 7.83 15.20
CA PRO A 30 -4.50 9.29 15.16
C PRO A 30 -3.18 9.86 15.70
N ASN A 31 -2.61 10.82 14.97
CA ASN A 31 -1.45 11.55 15.45
C ASN A 31 -1.87 12.48 16.60
N LYS A 32 -1.35 12.24 17.81
CA LYS A 32 -1.69 13.01 19.03
C LYS A 32 -0.78 14.22 19.24
N GLU A 33 0.32 14.32 18.50
CA GLU A 33 1.23 15.46 18.55
C GLU A 33 0.64 16.60 17.72
N LEU A 34 -0.14 17.44 18.41
CA LEU A 34 -0.91 18.55 17.86
C LEU A 34 -0.17 19.90 17.89
N ASP A 35 1.17 19.92 17.96
CA ASP A 35 1.95 21.17 17.87
C ASP A 35 1.92 21.81 16.46
N GLY A 36 0.99 21.39 15.61
CA GLY A 36 0.72 21.96 14.28
C GLY A 36 1.79 21.66 13.23
N LYS A 37 2.92 21.08 13.62
CA LYS A 37 4.01 20.70 12.72
C LYS A 37 3.84 19.26 12.25
N ILE A 38 3.00 19.06 11.23
CA ILE A 38 3.06 17.84 10.42
C ILE A 38 4.44 17.82 9.75
N SER A 39 5.34 16.97 10.23
CA SER A 39 6.71 16.84 9.69
C SER A 39 6.73 16.20 8.31
N TYR A 40 5.77 15.32 8.04
CA TYR A 40 5.64 14.62 6.76
C TYR A 40 4.20 14.15 6.54
N PHE A 41 3.71 14.22 5.31
CA PHE A 41 2.43 13.65 4.90
C PHE A 41 2.68 12.59 3.83
N LEU A 42 2.15 11.39 4.02
CA LEU A 42 2.19 10.31 3.04
C LEU A 42 0.90 10.36 2.19
N PRO A 43 0.98 10.77 0.92
CA PRO A 43 -0.20 10.85 0.07
C PRO A 43 -0.81 9.48 -0.16
N HIS A 44 -2.12 9.42 -0.24
CA HIS A 44 -2.83 8.17 -0.45
C HIS A 44 -4.11 8.39 -1.25
N HIS A 45 -4.48 7.39 -2.06
CA HIS A 45 -5.67 7.48 -2.90
C HIS A 45 -6.34 6.12 -3.10
N ALA A 46 -7.64 6.16 -3.37
CA ALA A 46 -8.40 4.97 -3.73
C ALA A 46 -8.12 4.56 -5.18
N VAL A 47 -7.91 3.27 -5.41
CA VAL A 47 -7.77 2.64 -6.72
C VAL A 47 -8.89 1.62 -6.90
N ARG A 48 -9.59 1.71 -8.04
CA ARG A 48 -10.62 0.75 -8.48
C ARG A 48 -10.19 0.15 -9.81
N ARG A 49 -10.25 -1.19 -9.92
CA ARG A 49 -10.24 -1.85 -11.23
C ARG A 49 -11.66 -1.89 -11.76
N LYS A 50 -11.93 -1.22 -12.89
CA LYS A 50 -13.27 -1.14 -13.49
C LYS A 50 -13.74 -2.48 -14.07
N ASP A 51 -12.79 -3.37 -14.35
CA ASP A 51 -13.03 -4.60 -15.13
C ASP A 51 -13.29 -5.82 -14.24
N SER A 52 -13.35 -5.63 -12.92
CA SER A 52 -13.59 -6.71 -11.98
C SER A 52 -14.92 -6.54 -11.26
N ILE A 53 -15.77 -7.56 -11.42
CA ILE A 53 -17.08 -7.68 -10.78
C ILE A 53 -16.94 -7.78 -9.24
N THR A 54 -15.76 -8.17 -8.72
CA THR A 54 -15.56 -8.56 -7.30
C THR A 54 -14.46 -7.79 -6.57
N THR A 55 -13.64 -6.96 -7.22
CA THR A 55 -12.48 -6.37 -6.53
C THR A 55 -12.89 -5.22 -5.59
N LYS A 56 -12.75 -5.43 -4.28
CA LYS A 56 -12.85 -4.42 -3.21
C LYS A 56 -11.95 -3.22 -3.54
N LEU A 57 -12.44 -1.99 -3.27
CA LEU A 57 -11.64 -0.77 -3.37
C LEU A 57 -10.36 -0.92 -2.55
N ARG A 58 -9.22 -0.48 -3.11
CA ARG A 58 -7.93 -0.49 -2.41
C ARG A 58 -7.44 0.93 -2.18
N VAL A 59 -6.87 1.20 -1.02
CA VAL A 59 -6.17 2.46 -0.76
C VAL A 59 -4.68 2.23 -0.96
N VAL A 60 -4.06 3.09 -1.78
CA VAL A 60 -2.63 3.04 -2.09
C VAL A 60 -1.96 4.23 -1.43
N PHE A 61 -0.94 3.96 -0.64
CA PHE A 61 -0.05 4.97 -0.06
C PHE A 61 1.14 5.19 -1.01
N ASP A 62 1.31 6.42 -1.47
CA ASP A 62 2.33 6.79 -2.44
C ASP A 62 3.61 7.28 -1.74
N GLY A 63 4.49 6.31 -1.43
CA GLY A 63 5.83 6.59 -0.87
C GLY A 63 6.80 7.24 -1.87
N SER A 64 6.44 7.34 -3.15
CA SER A 64 7.26 7.97 -4.18
C SER A 64 7.00 9.46 -4.34
N CYS A 65 5.88 9.94 -3.81
CA CYS A 65 5.52 11.35 -3.86
C CYS A 65 6.55 12.21 -3.08
N LYS A 66 6.93 13.35 -3.66
CA LYS A 66 7.87 14.31 -3.06
C LYS A 66 7.10 15.53 -2.54
N PRO A 67 6.95 15.68 -1.21
CA PRO A 67 6.35 16.89 -0.67
C PRO A 67 7.23 18.11 -0.95
N PRO A 68 6.67 19.33 -0.98
CA PRO A 68 7.45 20.55 -1.20
C PRO A 68 8.59 20.66 -0.20
N LYS A 69 9.82 20.89 -0.69
CA LYS A 69 11.05 21.00 0.12
C LYS A 69 11.41 19.73 0.92
N SER A 70 10.92 18.56 0.52
CA SER A 70 11.16 17.28 1.17
C SER A 70 11.51 16.19 0.14
N ASN A 71 12.22 15.16 0.58
CA ASN A 71 12.47 13.95 -0.20
C ASN A 71 11.26 13.01 -0.14
N SER A 72 11.12 12.10 -1.11
CA SER A 72 10.10 11.07 -1.02
C SER A 72 10.53 10.01 -0.01
N LEU A 73 9.57 9.38 0.66
CA LEU A 73 9.81 8.30 1.62
C LEU A 73 10.71 7.21 1.00
N ASN A 74 10.40 6.77 -0.22
CA ASN A 74 11.16 5.73 -0.91
C ASN A 74 12.62 6.12 -1.23
N SER A 75 12.92 7.42 -1.34
CA SER A 75 14.30 7.88 -1.56
C SER A 75 15.13 8.01 -0.29
N VAL A 76 14.48 8.05 0.88
CA VAL A 76 15.15 8.19 2.19
C VAL A 76 15.32 6.83 2.86
N LEU A 77 14.39 5.90 2.63
CA LEU A 77 14.49 4.53 3.14
C LEU A 77 15.63 3.80 2.44
N GLY A 78 16.54 3.22 3.23
CA GLY A 78 17.61 2.38 2.73
C GLY A 78 17.06 1.10 2.10
N VAL A 79 17.66 0.69 0.99
CA VAL A 79 17.36 -0.61 0.38
C VAL A 79 17.94 -1.70 1.29
N GLY A 80 17.07 -2.56 1.83
CA GLY A 80 17.50 -3.72 2.60
C GLY A 80 18.30 -4.70 1.75
N GLN A 81 19.04 -5.60 2.40
CA GLN A 81 19.75 -6.67 1.70
C GLN A 81 18.77 -7.59 0.95
N ILE A 82 19.21 -8.13 -0.18
CA ILE A 82 18.45 -9.13 -0.93
C ILE A 82 18.45 -10.44 -0.12
N LEU A 83 17.33 -10.76 0.51
CA LEU A 83 17.13 -12.01 1.27
C LEU A 83 16.63 -13.16 0.40
N GLN A 84 16.07 -12.83 -0.77
CA GLN A 84 15.47 -13.81 -1.66
C GLN A 84 16.58 -14.56 -2.43
N PRO A 85 16.48 -15.89 -2.55
CA PRO A 85 17.40 -16.64 -3.38
C PRO A 85 17.25 -16.25 -4.85
N ASP A 86 18.33 -16.41 -5.61
CA ASP A 86 18.31 -16.24 -7.06
C ASP A 86 17.20 -17.08 -7.71
N ILE A 87 16.44 -16.45 -8.60
CA ILE A 87 15.25 -17.06 -9.23
C ILE A 87 15.61 -18.27 -10.07
N PHE A 88 16.76 -18.24 -10.75
CA PHE A 88 17.21 -19.36 -11.57
C PHE A 88 17.51 -20.57 -10.69
N THR A 89 18.24 -20.36 -9.60
CA THR A 89 18.53 -21.38 -8.59
C THR A 89 17.26 -21.97 -7.98
N LEU A 90 16.28 -21.11 -7.67
CA LEU A 90 14.99 -21.54 -7.14
C LEU A 90 14.23 -22.42 -8.13
N LEU A 91 14.17 -22.04 -9.41
CA LEU A 91 13.49 -22.79 -10.46
C LEU A 91 14.14 -24.16 -10.73
N VAL A 92 15.48 -24.23 -10.70
CA VAL A 92 16.20 -25.50 -10.85
C VAL A 92 15.85 -26.46 -9.71
N ARG A 93 15.87 -25.98 -8.46
CA ARG A 93 15.52 -26.79 -7.28
C ARG A 93 14.05 -27.22 -7.29
N PHE A 94 13.16 -26.34 -7.72
CA PHE A 94 11.72 -26.64 -7.82
C PHE A 94 11.43 -27.82 -8.76
N ARG A 95 12.25 -28.02 -9.80
CA ARG A 95 12.11 -29.12 -10.77
C ARG A 95 12.73 -30.45 -10.34
N VAL A 96 13.45 -30.50 -9.22
CA VAL A 96 14.13 -31.73 -8.77
C VAL A 96 13.15 -32.82 -8.36
N ASN A 97 12.01 -32.43 -7.78
CA ASN A 97 10.99 -33.36 -7.33
C ASN A 97 9.86 -33.46 -8.36
N GLU A 98 9.28 -34.66 -8.48
CA GLU A 98 8.16 -34.94 -9.39
C GLU A 98 6.87 -34.20 -8.99
N ILE A 99 6.71 -33.95 -7.69
CA ILE A 99 5.54 -33.30 -7.12
C ILE A 99 5.97 -32.00 -6.42
N ALA A 100 5.25 -30.92 -6.71
CA ALA A 100 5.46 -29.63 -6.09
C ALA A 100 4.15 -29.10 -5.47
N PHE A 101 4.29 -28.43 -4.32
CA PHE A 101 3.20 -27.73 -3.65
C PHE A 101 3.45 -26.23 -3.67
N THR A 102 2.38 -25.48 -3.88
CA THR A 102 2.39 -24.01 -3.83
C THR A 102 1.26 -23.55 -2.92
N ALA A 103 1.52 -22.55 -2.10
CA ALA A 103 0.52 -21.89 -1.27
C ALA A 103 0.77 -20.39 -1.30
N ASP A 104 -0.30 -19.61 -1.30
CA ASP A 104 -0.22 -18.18 -1.01
C ASP A 104 -0.16 -18.03 0.52
N THR A 105 0.97 -17.56 1.03
CA THR A 105 1.13 -17.12 2.43
C THR A 105 0.71 -15.67 2.61
#